data_AF-A0A7Y2MUI8-F1
#
_entry.id   AF-A0A7Y2MUI8-F1
#
_cell.length_a   1.000
_cell.length_b   1.000
_cell.length_c   1.000
_cell.angle_alpha   90.00
_cell.angle_beta   90.00
_cell.angle_gamma   90.00
#
_symmetry.space_group_name_H-M   'P 1'
#
loop_
_entity.id
_entity.type
_entity.pdbx_description
1 polymer ?
#
loop_
_entity_poly.entity_id
_entity_poly.type
_entity_poly.pdbx_seq_one_letter_code
_entity_poly.pdbx_strand_id
1 'polypeptide(L)' 'MRPSRSMNGPRRPYARSAVAIATGTEASAFDREAIERGGVPESALMESAGRAAADLADHLAPTGRVVVVSGR' A
#
# COMPACT_ATOMS: atom_id res chain seq x y z
N MET A 1 -13.44 12.92 20.91
CA MET A 1 -12.75 11.80 21.61
C MET A 1 -12.98 10.53 20.79
N ARG A 2 -12.04 10.13 19.92
CA ARG A 2 -12.18 8.90 19.10
C ARG A 2 -11.87 7.69 20.00
N PRO A 3 -12.70 6.63 20.01
CA PRO A 3 -12.45 5.46 20.84
C PRO A 3 -11.19 4.73 20.39
N SER A 4 -10.33 4.36 21.34
CA SER A 4 -9.10 3.59 21.09
C SER A 4 -9.48 2.17 20.66
N ARG A 5 -9.27 1.85 19.39
CA ARG A 5 -9.46 0.50 18.86
C ARG A 5 -8.38 -0.40 19.46
N SER A 6 -8.76 -1.35 20.32
CA SER A 6 -7.86 -2.38 20.85
C SER A 6 -7.16 -3.11 19.69
N MET A 7 -5.82 -3.03 19.63
CA MET A 7 -4.99 -3.70 18.62
C MET A 7 -4.66 -5.17 18.98
N ASN A 8 -5.30 -5.75 20.00
CA ASN A 8 -4.92 -7.04 20.59
C ASN A 8 -5.58 -8.28 19.96
N GLY A 9 -6.29 -8.13 18.84
CA GLY A 9 -6.78 -9.26 18.05
C GLY A 9 -5.75 -9.73 17.02
N PRO A 10 -5.71 -11.01 16.63
CA PRO A 10 -4.82 -11.46 15.58
C PRO A 10 -5.08 -10.64 14.32
N ARG A 11 -4.06 -9.88 13.88
CA ARG A 11 -4.09 -9.20 12.58
C ARG A 11 -4.32 -10.30 11.56
N ARG A 12 -5.44 -10.26 10.84
CA ARG A 12 -5.71 -11.18 9.75
C ARG A 12 -5.07 -10.57 8.50
N PRO A 13 -3.86 -10.99 8.09
CA PRO A 13 -3.25 -10.49 6.86
C PRO A 13 -3.99 -10.98 5.60
N TYR A 14 -5.04 -11.79 5.79
CA TYR A 14 -5.83 -12.38 4.72
C TYR A 14 -6.97 -11.43 4.31
N ALA A 15 -7.05 -11.17 3.01
CA ALA A 15 -8.18 -10.47 2.41
C ALA A 15 -9.49 -11.21 2.69
N ARG A 16 -10.62 -10.49 2.64
CA ARG A 16 -11.97 -11.06 2.85
C ARG A 16 -12.36 -12.09 1.78
N SER A 17 -11.57 -12.20 0.73
CA SER A 17 -11.70 -13.12 -0.39
C SER A 17 -10.31 -13.51 -0.89
N ALA A 18 -10.22 -14.57 -1.70
CA ALA A 18 -9.03 -14.82 -2.48
C ALA A 18 -8.79 -13.63 -3.42
N VAL A 19 -7.57 -13.11 -3.42
CA VAL A 19 -7.10 -12.06 -4.33
C VAL A 19 -5.88 -12.62 -5.03
N ALA A 20 -5.88 -12.57 -6.36
CA ALA A 20 -4.69 -12.94 -7.13
C ALA A 20 -3.56 -11.96 -6.77
N ILE A 21 -2.42 -12.51 -6.36
CA ILE A 21 -1.24 -11.71 -6.07
C ILE A 21 -0.37 -11.69 -7.32
N ALA A 22 -0.15 -10.49 -7.85
CA ALA A 22 0.75 -10.29 -8.97
C ALA A 22 2.20 -10.57 -8.55
N THR A 23 2.96 -11.23 -9.43
CA THR A 23 4.41 -11.22 -9.37
C THR A 23 4.95 -9.81 -9.62
N GLY A 24 6.22 -9.55 -9.27
CA GLY A 24 6.85 -8.25 -9.54
C GLY A 24 6.83 -7.89 -11.03
N THR A 25 7.03 -8.87 -11.92
CA THR A 25 6.98 -8.67 -13.37
C THR A 25 5.58 -8.28 -13.86
N GLU A 26 4.54 -8.95 -13.36
CA GLU A 26 3.14 -8.62 -13.72
C GLU A 26 2.73 -7.24 -13.20
N ALA A 27 3.16 -6.88 -11.99
CA ALA A 27 2.91 -5.54 -11.45
C ALA A 27 3.59 -4.45 -12.30
N SER A 28 4.87 -4.62 -12.65
CA SER A 28 5.57 -3.67 -13.52
C SER A 28 4.97 -3.58 -14.93
N ALA A 29 4.47 -4.69 -15.47
CA ALA A 29 3.77 -4.69 -16.75
C ALA A 29 2.46 -3.91 -16.68
N PHE A 30 1.73 -4.03 -15.58
CA PHE A 30 0.49 -3.29 -15.34
C PHE A 30 0.73 -1.78 -15.19
N ASP A 31 1.76 -1.38 -14.43
CA ASP A 31 2.16 0.03 -14.30
C ASP A 31 2.52 0.63 -15.67
N ARG A 32 3.31 -0.11 -16.46
CA ARG A 32 3.67 0.30 -17.83
C ARG A 32 2.44 0.47 -18.71
N GLU A 33 1.49 -0.47 -18.66
CA GLU A 33 0.26 -0.37 -19.43
C GLU A 33 -0.56 0.87 -19.04
N ALA A 34 -0.69 1.14 -17.74
CA ALA A 34 -1.39 2.33 -17.24
C ALA A 34 -0.73 3.63 -17.74
N ILE A 35 0.59 3.68 -17.80
CA ILE A 35 1.34 4.83 -18.32
C ILE A 35 1.16 4.96 -19.83
N GLU A 36 1.51 3.92 -20.58
CA GLU A 36 1.61 3.97 -22.05
C GLU A 36 0.24 4.06 -22.72
N ARG A 37 -0.75 3.30 -22.22
CA ARG A 37 -2.10 3.24 -22.82
C ARG A 37 -3.11 4.09 -22.09
N GLY A 38 -2.99 4.16 -20.76
CA GLY A 38 -3.90 4.95 -19.92
C GLY A 38 -3.51 6.42 -19.81
N GLY A 39 -2.29 6.80 -20.23
CA GLY A 39 -1.79 8.17 -20.07
C GLY A 39 -1.60 8.56 -18.61
N VAL A 40 -1.54 7.60 -17.69
CA VAL A 40 -1.37 7.86 -16.26
C VAL A 40 0.08 8.31 -16.03
N PRO A 41 0.31 9.49 -15.42
CA PRO A 41 1.66 9.89 -15.06
C PRO A 41 2.27 8.91 -14.07
N GLU A 42 3.52 8.51 -14.29
CA GLU A 42 4.26 7.62 -13.37
C GLU A 42 4.28 8.18 -11.94
N SER A 43 4.45 9.50 -11.80
CA SER A 43 4.37 10.18 -10.50
C SER A 43 3.03 9.97 -9.79
N ALA A 44 1.91 9.89 -10.52
CA ALA A 44 0.61 9.65 -9.91
C ALA A 44 0.49 8.22 -9.35
N LEU A 45 1.13 7.23 -10.00
CA LEU A 45 1.22 5.87 -9.47
C LEU A 45 2.07 5.83 -8.19
N MET A 46 3.23 6.49 -8.20
CA MET A 46 4.11 6.59 -7.04
C MET A 46 3.45 7.27 -5.84
N GLU A 47 2.77 8.41 -6.07
CA GLU A 47 2.04 9.14 -5.02
C GLU A 47 0.91 8.28 -4.43
N SER A 48 0.20 7.53 -5.28
CA SER A 48 -0.87 6.64 -4.84
C SER A 48 -0.32 5.47 -3.99
N ALA A 49 0.79 4.86 -4.40
CA ALA A 49 1.45 3.80 -3.65
C ALA A 49 1.98 4.31 -2.30
N GLY A 50 2.63 5.47 -2.29
CA GLY A 50 3.13 6.10 -1.07
C GLY A 50 2.02 6.45 -0.09
N ARG A 51 0.89 7.01 -0.57
CA ARG A 51 -0.29 7.30 0.25
C ARG A 51 -0.88 6.04 0.86
N ALA A 52 -1.05 4.98 0.08
CA ALA A 52 -1.58 3.71 0.59
C ALA A 52 -0.66 3.09 1.65
N ALA A 53 0.66 3.17 1.47
CA ALA A 53 1.62 2.71 2.47
C ALA A 53 1.54 3.54 3.76
N ALA A 54 1.40 4.86 3.65
CA ALA A 54 1.23 5.75 4.80
C ALA A 54 -0.08 5.48 5.56
N ASP A 55 -1.19 5.30 4.84
CA ASP A 55 -2.50 4.96 5.42
C ASP A 55 -2.44 3.62 6.17
N LEU A 56 -1.75 2.64 5.61
CA LEU A 56 -1.52 1.36 6.27
C LEU A 56 -0.64 1.53 7.52
N ALA A 57 0.42 2.34 7.45
CA ALA A 57 1.29 2.60 8.59
C ALA A 57 0.52 3.28 9.73
N ASP A 58 -0.30 4.29 9.44
CA ASP A 58 -1.19 4.95 10.41
C ASP A 58 -2.16 3.95 11.04
N HIS A 59 -2.72 3.03 10.24
CA HIS A 59 -3.62 2.01 10.77
C HIS A 59 -2.93 1.01 11.72
N LEU A 60 -1.70 0.62 11.40
CA LEU A 60 -0.97 -0.42 12.13
C LEU A 60 -0.22 0.13 13.35
N ALA A 61 0.20 1.40 13.31
CA ALA A 61 0.96 2.07 14.36
C ALA A 61 0.66 3.58 14.32
N PRO A 62 -0.52 4.01 14.82
CA PRO A 62 -0.99 5.40 14.70
C PRO A 62 -0.14 6.41 15.48
N THR A 63 0.71 5.92 16.40
CA THR A 63 1.63 6.75 17.19
C THR A 63 2.97 6.05 17.32
N GLY A 64 4.06 6.81 17.33
CA GLY A 64 5.40 6.28 17.50
C GLY A 64 6.36 6.83 16.45
N ARG A 65 7.60 6.32 16.46
CA ARG A 65 8.60 6.66 15.45
C ARG A 65 8.44 5.73 14.25
N VAL A 66 8.41 6.32 13.05
CA VAL A 66 8.40 5.60 11.78
C VAL A 66 9.78 5.74 11.15
N VAL A 67 10.32 4.64 10.62
CA VAL A 67 11.57 4.63 9.85
C VAL A 67 11.24 4.16 8.45
N VAL A 68 11.68 4.91 7.45
CA VAL A 68 11.58 4.54 6.03
C VAL A 68 12.93 4.05 5.56
N VAL A 69 12.98 2.85 4.99
CA VAL A 69 14.17 2.29 4.34
C VAL A 69 13.87 2.23 2.84
N SER A 70 14.57 3.05 2.05
CA SER A 70 14.42 3.09 0.59
C SER A 70 15.65 2.51 -0.11
N GLY A 71 15.41 1.71 -1.15
CA GLY A 71 16.44 1.31 -2.10
C GLY A 71 16.80 2.43 -3.08
N ARG A 72 17.79 2.16 -3.93
CA ARG A 72 18.09 2.94 -5.14
C ARG A 72 17.59 2.19 -6.36
#